data_AF-A0A075RA33-F1
#
_entry.id   AF-A0A075RA33-F1
#
_cell.length_a   1.000
_cell.length_b   1.000
_cell.length_c   1.000
_cell.angle_alpha   90.00
_cell.angle_beta   90.00
_cell.angle_gamma   90.00
#
_symmetry.space_group_name_H-M   'P 1'
#
loop_
_entity.id
_entity.type
_entity.pdbx_description
1 polymer ?
#
loop_
_entity_poly.entity_id
_entity_poly.type
_entity_poly.pdbx_seq_one_letter_code
_entity_poly.pdbx_strand_id
1 'polypeptide(L)' 'MSDRNTFHLPEFLRRFQIMIYTGDPLGDWLMIEDEIRDLLTSKVIDKEEFSLAMKEIDKRKRMYADETQ' A
#
# COMPACT_ATOMS: atom_id res chain seq x y z
N MET A 1 -4.90 20.65 17.28
CA MET A 1 -6.17 19.90 17.16
C MET A 1 -5.94 18.81 16.13
N SER A 2 -6.36 17.59 16.44
CA SER A 2 -5.84 16.32 15.90
C SER A 2 -5.74 16.20 14.38
N ASP A 3 -4.61 15.72 13.88
CA ASP A 3 -4.40 15.14 12.54
C ASP A 3 -5.22 13.86 12.35
N ARG A 4 -6.55 13.99 12.40
CA ARG A 4 -7.50 12.86 12.40
C ARG A 4 -7.77 12.29 11.00
N ASN A 5 -7.05 12.72 9.97
CA ASN A 5 -7.33 12.35 8.58
C ASN A 5 -6.08 12.05 7.72
N THR A 6 -4.97 11.65 8.36
CA THR A 6 -3.79 11.18 7.61
C THR A 6 -3.93 9.69 7.33
N PHE A 7 -3.81 9.30 6.06
CA PHE A 7 -3.80 7.89 5.68
C PHE A 7 -2.49 7.22 6.12
N HIS A 8 -2.60 6.08 6.80
CA HIS A 8 -1.45 5.31 7.26
C HIS A 8 -1.44 3.93 6.60
N LEU A 9 -0.55 3.74 5.62
CA LEU A 9 -0.43 2.48 4.88
C LEU A 9 -0.26 1.24 5.80
N PRO A 10 0.58 1.25 6.86
CA PRO A 10 0.71 0.07 7.73
C PRO A 10 -0.58 -0.29 8.47
N GLU A 11 -1.41 0.69 8.84
CA GLU A 11 -2.71 0.44 9.48
C GLU A 11 -3.72 -0.11 8.49
N PHE A 12 -3.75 0.45 7.29
CA PHE A 12 -4.58 -0.02 6.20
C PHE A 12 -4.28 -1.49 5.85
N LEU A 13 -3.01 -1.86 5.68
CA LEU A 13 -2.61 -3.24 5.37
C LEU A 13 -2.99 -4.20 6.51
N ARG A 14 -2.80 -3.80 7.78
CA ARG A 14 -3.21 -4.60 8.95
C ARG A 14 -4.71 -4.82 9.00
N ARG A 15 -5.53 -3.82 8.64
CA ARG A 15 -7.00 -3.91 8.63
C ARG A 15 -7.50 -5.04 7.72
N PHE A 16 -6.78 -5.31 6.62
CA PHE A 16 -7.11 -6.35 5.65
C PHE A 16 -6.21 -7.58 5.75
N GLN A 17 -5.36 -7.65 6.78
CA GLN A 17 -4.41 -8.76 6.98
C GLN A 17 -3.48 -9.01 5.77
N ILE A 18 -3.16 -7.96 5.01
CA ILE A 18 -2.21 -8.03 3.90
C ILE A 18 -0.80 -8.06 4.48
N MET A 19 -0.17 -9.23 4.43
CA MET A 19 1.20 -9.46 4.86
C MET A 19 1.92 -10.30 3.80
N ILE A 20 2.83 -9.65 3.06
CA ILE A 20 3.60 -10.27 1.98
C ILE A 20 5.09 -10.12 2.30
N TYR A 21 5.83 -11.21 2.10
CA TYR A 21 7.29 -11.22 2.19
C TYR A 21 7.84 -12.35 1.32
N THR A 22 8.50 -11.97 0.23
CA THR A 22 9.11 -12.85 -0.78
C THR A 22 10.64 -12.81 -0.73
N GLY A 23 11.20 -11.85 0.02
CA GLY A 23 12.63 -11.57 0.03
C GLY A 23 13.09 -10.60 -1.06
N ASP A 24 12.21 -10.22 -2.00
CA ASP A 24 12.43 -9.13 -2.95
C ASP A 24 11.54 -7.93 -2.56
N PRO A 25 12.12 -6.81 -2.07
CA PRO A 25 11.33 -5.65 -1.68
C PRO A 25 10.43 -5.09 -2.78
N LEU A 26 10.86 -5.11 -4.04
CA LEU A 26 10.03 -4.61 -5.15
C LEU A 26 8.91 -5.61 -5.50
N GLY A 27 9.23 -6.91 -5.47
CA GLY A 27 8.25 -7.98 -5.58
C GLY A 27 7.19 -7.93 -4.48
N ASP A 28 7.59 -7.64 -3.24
CA ASP A 28 6.68 -7.49 -2.11
C ASP A 28 5.67 -6.36 -2.35
N TRP A 29 6.15 -5.19 -2.81
CA TRP A 29 5.25 -4.08 -3.15
C TRP A 29 4.35 -4.40 -4.33
N LEU A 30 4.84 -5.10 -5.36
CA LEU A 30 4.03 -5.50 -6.51
C LEU A 30 2.85 -6.38 -6.09
N MET A 31 3.10 -7.38 -5.23
CA MET A 31 2.05 -8.25 -4.72
C MET A 31 1.06 -7.49 -3.82
N ILE A 32 1.54 -6.53 -3.00
CA ILE A 32 0.66 -5.68 -2.18
C ILE A 32 -0.25 -4.82 -3.08
N GLU A 33 0.24 -4.29 -4.20
CA GLU A 33 -0.58 -3.53 -5.15
C GLU A 33 -1.72 -4.37 -5.74
N ASP A 34 -1.45 -5.64 -6.05
CA ASP A 34 -2.45 -6.55 -6.59
C ASP A 34 -3.54 -6.88 -5.56
N GLU A 35 -3.17 -7.16 -4.30
CA GLU A 35 -4.14 -7.34 -3.21
C GLU A 35 -5.04 -6.10 -3.02
N ILE A 36 -4.47 -4.90 -3.14
CA ILE A 36 -5.23 -3.64 -3.00
C ILE A 36 -6.16 -3.41 -4.19
N ARG A 37 -5.76 -3.79 -5.42
CA ARG A 37 -6.67 -3.80 -6.57
C ARG A 37 -7.82 -4.77 -6.33
N ASP A 38 -7.55 -5.94 -5.78
CA ASP A 38 -8.58 -6.94 -5.50
C ASP A 38 -9.58 -6.44 -4.45
N LEU A 39 -9.13 -5.70 -3.43
CA LEU A 39 -10.03 -5.01 -2.50
C LEU A 39 -10.93 -3.97 -3.20
N LEU A 40 -10.41 -3.23 -4.19
CA LEU A 40 -11.22 -2.26 -4.94
C LEU A 40 -12.22 -2.96 -5.87
N THR A 41 -11.79 -3.99 -6.61
CA THR A 41 -12.64 -4.71 -7.57
C THR A 41 -13.76 -5.48 -6.87
N SER A 42 -13.47 -6.03 -5.69
CA SER A 42 -14.45 -6.67 -4.79
C SER A 42 -15.33 -5.67 -4.03
N LYS A 43 -15.10 -4.35 -4.19
CA LYS A 43 -15.82 -3.26 -3.50
C LYS A 43 -15.70 -3.32 -1.97
N VAL A 44 -14.61 -3.88 -1.45
CA VAL A 44 -14.29 -3.89 -0.02
C VAL A 44 -13.74 -2.53 0.44
N ILE A 45 -13.02 -1.83 -0.45
CA ILE A 45 -12.57 -0.44 -0.27
C ILE A 45 -13.17 0.46 -1.35
N ASP A 46 -13.15 1.77 -1.12
CA ASP A 46 -13.55 2.75 -2.12
C ASP A 46 -12.35 3.27 -2.95
N LYS A 47 -12.65 4.18 -3.89
CA LYS A 47 -11.65 4.79 -4.76
C LYS A 47 -10.69 5.72 -4.03
N GLU A 48 -11.12 6.34 -2.93
CA GLU A 48 -10.31 7.25 -2.14
C GLU A 48 -9.25 6.47 -1.36
N GLU A 49 -9.67 5.42 -0.64
CA GLU A 49 -8.78 4.50 0.07
C GLU A 49 -7.78 3.84 -0.88
N PHE A 50 -8.24 3.39 -2.06
CA PHE A 50 -7.36 2.85 -3.09
C PHE A 50 -6.30 3.87 -3.54
N SER A 51 -6.71 5.09 -3.89
CA SER A 51 -5.80 6.15 -4.36
C SER A 51 -4.75 6.50 -3.30
N LEU A 52 -5.16 6.61 -2.04
CA LEU A 52 -4.27 6.89 -0.92
C LEU A 52 -3.26 5.76 -0.69
N ALA A 53 -3.71 4.50 -0.77
CA ALA A 53 -2.84 3.35 -0.62
C ALA A 53 -1.78 3.27 -1.73
N MET A 54 -2.20 3.41 -2.99
CA MET A 54 -1.30 3.38 -4.15
C MET A 54 -0.25 4.50 -4.10
N LYS A 55 -0.66 5.71 -3.69
CA LYS A 55 0.27 6.84 -3.53
C LYS A 55 1.37 6.57 -2.50
N GLU A 56 1.00 5.95 -1.38
CA GLU A 56 1.95 5.60 -0.32
C GLU A 56 2.89 4.45 -0.72
N ILE A 57 2.42 3.50 -1.55
CA ILE A 57 3.26 2.43 -2.12
C ILE A 57 4.25 3.01 -3.14
N ASP A 58 3.79 3.85 -4.06
CA ASP A 58 4.65 4.50 -5.05
C ASP A 58 5.79 5.29 -4.39
N LYS A 59 5.48 6.00 -3.31
CA LYS A 59 6.51 6.72 -2.53
C LYS A 59 7.57 5.78 -1.97
N ARG A 60 7.18 4.62 -1.44
CA ARG A 60 8.10 3.62 -0.88
C ARG A 60 8.94 2.97 -1.98
N LYS A 61 8.34 2.60 -3.11
CA LYS A 61 9.06 2.03 -4.26
C LYS A 61 10.13 2.99 -4.78
N ARG A 62 9.86 4.29 -4.82
CA ARG A 62 10.86 5.31 -5.18
C ARG A 62 12.01 5.36 -4.20
N MET A 63 11.74 5.35 -2.88
CA MET A 63 12.80 5.31 -1.87
C MET A 63 13.71 4.09 -2.05
N TYR A 64 13.15 2.91 -2.30
CA TYR A 64 13.95 1.71 -2.60
C TYR A 64 14.76 1.84 -3.89
N ALA A 65 14.19 2.41 -4.95
CA ALA A 65 14.91 2.62 -6.20
C ALA A 65 16.10 3.59 -6.01
N ASP A 66 15.91 4.68 -5.27
CA ASP A 66 16.92 5.70 -5.00
C ASP A 66 18.04 5.19 -4.06
N GLU A 67 17.73 4.27 -3.13
CA GLU A 67 18.71 3.65 -2.21
C GLU A 67 19.61 2.60 -2.87
N THR A 68 19.23 2.10 -4.06
CA THR A 68 19.99 1.09 -4.81
C THR A 68 20.90 1.67 -5.91
N GLN A 69 20.95 3.00 -6.03
CA GLN A 69 21.88 3.73 -6.92
C GLN A 69 23.13 4.21 -6.17
#